data_AF-A0AAV1SKE1-F1
#
_entry.id   AF-A0AAV1SKE1-F1
#
_cell.length_a   1.000
_cell.length_b   1.000
_cell.length_c   1.000
_cell.angle_alpha   90.00
_cell.angle_beta   90.00
_cell.angle_gamma   90.00
#
_symmetry.space_group_name_H-M   'P 1'
#
loop_
_entity.id
_entity.type
_entity.pdbx_description
1 polymer ?
#
loop_
_entity_poly.entity_id
_entity_poly.type
_entity_poly.pdbx_seq_one_letter_code
_entity_poly.pdbx_strand_id
1 'polypeptide(L)'
;MYVPGFGEASPEKKAAKNLHDFFTYIAVRIVAAQLQSYNPEAYQELMEFLDRHSLNDGDKFCSELMRESSRHKGLALRIIEVRSAYCKDDFEWDNLKRLAVKMVDESNTRLMRDYVVETSHNVESEK
;
A
#
# COMPACT_ATOMS: atom_id res chain seq x y z
N MET A 1 5.95 -16.23 15.41
CA MET A 1 7.17 -16.10 16.23
C MET A 1 6.86 -15.12 17.36
N TYR A 2 7.29 -15.38 18.61
CA TYR A 2 7.08 -14.41 19.70
C TYR A 2 8.10 -13.28 19.55
N VAL A 3 7.64 -12.02 19.53
CA VAL A 3 8.48 -10.83 19.46
C VAL A 3 8.38 -10.09 20.79
N PRO A 4 9.46 -10.03 21.60
CA PRO A 4 9.48 -9.27 22.85
C PRO A 4 9.04 -7.82 22.62
N GLY A 5 8.11 -7.32 23.45
CA GLY A 5 7.59 -5.94 23.36
C GLY A 5 6.39 -5.73 22.44
N PHE A 6 5.92 -6.75 21.72
CA PHE A 6 4.69 -6.71 20.91
C PHE A 6 3.56 -7.49 21.60
N GLY A 7 2.79 -6.80 22.46
CA GLY A 7 1.70 -7.39 23.25
C GLY A 7 0.32 -7.42 22.59
N GLU A 8 0.18 -6.89 21.37
CA GLU A 8 -1.09 -6.81 20.64
C GLU A 8 -1.17 -7.86 19.51
N ALA A 9 -1.29 -7.41 18.25
CA ALA A 9 -1.16 -8.22 17.06
C ALA A 9 0.31 -8.44 16.70
N SER A 10 0.63 -9.60 16.13
CA SER A 10 1.98 -9.88 15.66
C SER A 10 2.42 -8.85 14.60
N PRO A 11 3.71 -8.52 14.49
CA PRO A 11 4.22 -7.61 13.45
C PRO A 11 3.78 -8.03 12.04
N GLU A 12 3.76 -9.34 11.76
CA GLU A 12 3.31 -9.89 10.48
C GLU A 12 1.82 -9.60 10.23
N LYS A 13 0.98 -9.67 11.27
CA LYS A 13 -0.44 -9.31 11.15
C LYS A 13 -0.63 -7.82 10.88
N LYS A 14 0.17 -6.95 11.52
CA LYS A 14 0.13 -5.50 11.24
C LYS A 14 0.61 -5.21 9.81
N ALA A 15 1.68 -5.85 9.35
CA ALA A 15 2.16 -5.74 7.98
C ALA A 15 1.13 -6.24 6.96
N ALA A 16 0.49 -7.38 7.23
CA ALA A 16 -0.56 -7.92 6.38
C ALA A 16 -1.78 -6.99 6.29
N LYS A 17 -2.17 -6.32 7.38
CA LYS A 17 -3.25 -5.33 7.35
C LYS A 17 -2.88 -4.13 6.47
N ASN A 18 -1.65 -3.62 6.57
CA ASN A 18 -1.19 -2.55 5.69
C ASN A 18 -1.19 -2.96 4.21
N LEU A 19 -0.75 -4.19 3.91
CA LEU A 19 -0.79 -4.72 2.55
C LEU A 19 -2.23 -4.90 2.04
N HIS A 20 -3.15 -5.34 2.89
CA HIS A 20 -4.57 -5.45 2.56
C HIS A 20 -5.18 -4.11 2.12
N ASP A 21 -4.93 -3.05 2.88
CA ASP A 21 -5.40 -1.71 2.53
C ASP A 21 -4.68 -1.20 1.27
N PHE A 22 -3.38 -1.45 1.14
CA PHE A 22 -2.60 -1.12 -0.05
C PHE A 22 -3.13 -1.81 -1.32
N PHE A 23 -3.52 -3.08 -1.25
CA PHE A 23 -4.11 -3.78 -2.40
C PHE A 23 -5.47 -3.22 -2.78
N THR A 24 -6.24 -2.70 -1.82
CA THR A 24 -7.48 -1.98 -2.15
C THR A 24 -7.17 -0.69 -2.91
N TYR A 25 -6.18 0.08 -2.46
CA TYR A 25 -5.70 1.26 -3.19
C TYR A 25 -5.25 0.91 -4.62
N ILE A 26 -4.43 -0.13 -4.80
CA ILE A 26 -3.97 -0.56 -6.12
C ILE A 26 -5.15 -1.00 -6.99
N ALA A 27 -6.09 -1.77 -6.46
CA ALA A 27 -7.27 -2.21 -7.22
C ALA A 27 -8.13 -1.03 -7.69
N VAL A 28 -8.34 -0.01 -6.85
CA VAL A 28 -9.04 1.22 -7.24
C VAL A 28 -8.30 1.91 -8.40
N ARG A 29 -6.97 2.00 -8.35
CA ARG A 29 -6.16 2.58 -9.44
C ARG A 29 -6.29 1.79 -10.74
N ILE A 30 -6.24 0.45 -10.68
CA ILE A 30 -6.41 -0.43 -11.83
C ILE A 30 -7.80 -0.26 -12.44
N VAL A 31 -8.86 -0.30 -11.62
CA VAL A 31 -10.24 -0.14 -12.08
C VAL A 31 -10.46 1.26 -12.67
N ALA A 32 -9.96 2.31 -12.03
CA ALA A 32 -10.05 3.67 -12.56
C ALA A 32 -9.41 3.79 -13.95
N ALA A 33 -8.21 3.21 -14.15
CA ALA A 33 -7.55 3.20 -15.45
C ALA A 33 -8.35 2.43 -16.53
N GLN A 34 -8.95 1.28 -16.16
CA GLN A 34 -9.82 0.53 -17.07
C GLN A 34 -11.06 1.35 -17.48
N LEU A 35 -11.67 2.06 -16.53
CA LEU A 35 -12.88 2.86 -16.76
C LEU A 35 -12.62 4.09 -17.63
N GLN A 36 -11.44 4.72 -17.54
CA GLN A 36 -11.11 5.89 -18.37
C GLN A 36 -11.31 5.64 -19.88
N SER A 37 -11.06 4.42 -20.36
CA SER A 37 -11.22 4.06 -21.76
C SER A 37 -12.56 3.38 -22.07
N TYR A 38 -13.04 2.54 -21.16
CA TYR A 38 -14.21 1.69 -21.41
C TYR A 38 -15.54 2.32 -20.98
N ASN A 39 -15.55 3.11 -19.90
CA ASN A 39 -16.75 3.74 -19.37
C ASN A 39 -16.40 5.04 -18.60
N PRO A 40 -16.25 6.17 -19.31
CA PRO A 40 -15.85 7.45 -18.72
C PRO A 40 -16.84 8.01 -17.68
N GLU A 41 -18.14 7.72 -17.79
CA GLU A 41 -19.14 8.11 -16.77
C GLU A 41 -18.84 7.44 -15.44
N ALA A 42 -18.65 6.12 -15.45
CA ALA A 42 -18.34 5.37 -14.23
C ALA A 42 -16.96 5.74 -13.66
N TYR A 43 -16.02 6.15 -14.51
CA TYR A 43 -14.77 6.75 -14.05
C TYR A 43 -15.02 8.04 -13.27
N GLN A 44 -15.82 8.95 -13.82
CA GLN A 44 -16.14 10.22 -13.15
C GLN A 44 -16.86 9.99 -11.82
N GLU A 45 -17.86 9.11 -11.77
CA GLU A 45 -18.55 8.73 -10.53
C GLU A 45 -17.56 8.18 -9.47
N LEU A 46 -16.61 7.34 -9.88
CA LEU A 46 -15.58 6.81 -8.98
C LEU A 46 -14.65 7.91 -8.44
N MET A 47 -14.25 8.88 -9.28
CA MET A 47 -13.40 10.00 -8.86
C MET A 47 -14.14 10.93 -7.89
N GLU A 48 -15.40 11.26 -8.16
CA GLU A 48 -16.25 12.05 -7.26
C GLU A 48 -16.50 11.34 -5.92
N PHE A 49 -16.55 10.00 -5.91
CA PHE A 49 -16.62 9.22 -4.69
C PHE A 49 -15.30 9.27 -3.90
N LEU A 50 -14.15 9.18 -4.59
CA LEU A 50 -12.81 9.25 -4.00
C LEU A 50 -12.51 10.59 -3.35
N ASP A 51 -13.01 11.69 -3.90
CA ASP A 51 -12.85 13.03 -3.31
C ASP A 51 -13.57 13.15 -1.94
N ARG A 52 -14.60 12.33 -1.71
CA ARG A 52 -15.39 12.34 -0.46
C ARG A 52 -14.99 11.24 0.52
N HIS A 53 -14.33 10.19 0.08
CA HIS A 53 -14.05 9.00 0.90
C HIS A 53 -12.56 8.62 0.87
N SER A 54 -11.97 8.47 2.05
CA SER A 54 -10.57 8.08 2.19
C SER A 54 -10.35 6.59 1.87
N LEU A 55 -9.23 6.30 1.21
CA LEU A 55 -8.75 4.93 0.95
C LEU A 55 -7.90 4.33 2.09
N ASN A 56 -7.78 5.01 3.24
CA ASN A 56 -6.95 4.53 4.35
C ASN A 56 -7.48 3.23 4.97
N ASP A 57 -8.80 3.02 4.93
CA ASP A 57 -9.43 1.76 5.33
C ASP A 57 -10.17 1.18 4.10
N GLY A 58 -9.54 0.20 3.47
CA GLY A 58 -10.04 -0.34 2.20
C GLY A 58 -11.38 -1.06 2.33
N ASP A 59 -11.66 -1.67 3.49
CA ASP A 59 -12.93 -2.37 3.71
C ASP A 59 -14.06 -1.39 4.01
N LYS A 60 -13.77 -0.34 4.80
CA LYS A 60 -14.72 0.75 5.00
C LYS A 60 -15.07 1.43 3.67
N PHE A 61 -14.06 1.76 2.86
CA PHE A 61 -14.27 2.35 1.53
C PHE A 61 -15.17 1.48 0.64
N CYS A 62 -14.86 0.19 0.50
CA CYS A 62 -15.69 -0.73 -0.30
C CYS A 62 -17.11 -0.83 0.25
N SER A 63 -17.26 -0.86 1.57
CA SER A 63 -18.55 -0.94 2.27
C SER A 63 -19.41 0.29 2.01
N GLU A 64 -18.83 1.49 2.05
CA GLU A 64 -19.52 2.75 1.76
C GLU A 64 -19.89 2.83 0.27
N LEU A 65 -18.97 2.49 -0.63
CA LEU A 65 -19.20 2.46 -2.08
C LEU A 65 -20.35 1.51 -2.46
N MET A 66 -20.45 0.35 -1.81
CA MET A 66 -21.56 -0.59 -2.03
C MET A 66 -22.95 -0.03 -1.68
N ARG A 67 -23.01 0.99 -0.82
CA ARG A 67 -24.27 1.56 -0.29
C ARG A 67 -24.67 2.87 -0.95
N GLU A 68 -23.79 3.50 -1.74
CA GLU A 68 -24.05 4.78 -2.40
C GLU A 68 -25.14 4.65 -3.49
N SER A 69 -25.02 3.67 -4.39
CA SER A 69 -26.04 3.38 -5.41
C SER A 69 -25.86 1.99 -6.03
N SER A 70 -26.82 1.55 -6.86
CA SER A 70 -26.70 0.28 -7.60
C SER A 70 -25.49 0.26 -8.56
N ARG A 71 -25.17 1.41 -9.20
CA ARG A 71 -23.97 1.57 -10.04
C ARG A 71 -22.70 1.44 -9.21
N HIS A 72 -22.61 2.15 -8.09
CA HIS A 72 -21.47 2.08 -7.17
C HIS A 72 -21.28 0.69 -6.55
N LYS A 73 -22.36 -0.05 -6.29
CA LYS A 73 -22.29 -1.46 -5.88
C LYS A 73 -21.56 -2.32 -6.92
N GLY A 74 -21.84 -2.11 -8.21
CA GLY A 74 -21.12 -2.78 -9.29
C GLY A 74 -19.62 -2.45 -9.29
N LEU A 75 -19.28 -1.17 -9.09
CA LEU A 75 -17.88 -0.73 -8.98
C LEU A 75 -17.16 -1.35 -7.77
N ALA A 76 -17.81 -1.39 -6.61
CA ALA A 76 -17.25 -2.00 -5.41
C ALA A 76 -17.00 -3.50 -5.58
N LEU A 77 -17.93 -4.23 -6.20
CA LEU A 77 -17.74 -5.65 -6.51
C LEU A 77 -16.54 -5.85 -7.45
N ARG A 78 -16.40 -4.98 -8.46
CA ARG A 78 -15.25 -5.02 -9.37
C ARG A 78 -13.92 -4.77 -8.65
N ILE A 79 -13.87 -3.80 -7.74
CA ILE A 79 -12.67 -3.53 -6.93
C ILE A 79 -12.34 -4.71 -6.02
N ILE A 80 -13.34 -5.34 -5.39
CA ILE A 80 -13.15 -6.51 -4.52
C ILE A 80 -12.59 -7.71 -5.31
N GLU A 81 -13.08 -7.93 -6.54
CA GLU A 81 -12.57 -8.96 -7.44
C GLU A 81 -11.11 -8.68 -7.83
N VAL A 82 -10.84 -7.45 -8.30
CA VAL A 82 -9.50 -7.04 -8.76
C VAL A 82 -8.47 -7.11 -7.62
N ARG A 83 -8.80 -6.66 -6.40
CA ARG A 83 -7.85 -6.75 -5.27
C ARG A 83 -7.54 -8.20 -4.88
N SER A 84 -8.52 -9.11 -5.02
CA SER A 84 -8.28 -10.54 -4.77
C SER A 84 -7.38 -11.14 -5.84
N ALA A 85 -7.66 -10.87 -7.12
CA ALA A 85 -6.83 -11.36 -8.23
C ALA A 85 -5.40 -10.82 -8.12
N TYR A 86 -5.26 -9.50 -7.94
CA TYR A 86 -3.94 -8.87 -7.83
C TYR A 86 -3.12 -9.46 -6.67
N CYS A 87 -3.72 -9.62 -5.49
CA CYS A 87 -3.03 -10.16 -4.31
C CYS A 87 -2.57 -11.62 -4.50
N LYS A 88 -3.36 -12.44 -5.20
CA LYS A 88 -3.12 -13.89 -5.31
C LYS A 88 -2.26 -14.26 -6.51
N ASP A 89 -2.47 -13.58 -7.63
CA ASP A 89 -1.98 -14.03 -8.93
C ASP A 89 -0.93 -13.09 -9.52
N ASP A 90 -1.06 -11.77 -9.32
CA ASP A 90 -0.18 -10.78 -9.98
C ASP A 90 0.91 -10.22 -9.06
N PHE A 91 0.65 -10.12 -7.76
CA PHE A 91 1.58 -9.48 -6.83
C PHE A 91 2.80 -10.37 -6.56
N GLU A 92 3.98 -9.87 -6.89
CA GLU A 92 5.23 -10.59 -6.76
C GLU A 92 5.73 -10.65 -5.30
N TRP A 93 5.16 -11.58 -4.52
CA TRP A 93 5.51 -11.77 -3.11
C TRP A 93 7.00 -12.03 -2.86
N ASP A 94 7.65 -12.83 -3.71
CA ASP A 94 9.08 -13.12 -3.60
C ASP A 94 9.93 -11.87 -3.86
N ASN A 95 9.50 -11.04 -4.81
CA ASN A 95 10.17 -9.78 -5.10
C ASN A 95 9.99 -8.78 -3.96
N LEU A 96 8.79 -8.68 -3.36
CA LEU A 96 8.55 -7.89 -2.14
C LEU A 96 9.52 -8.30 -1.03
N LYS A 97 9.64 -9.61 -0.76
CA LYS A 97 10.56 -10.12 0.27
C LYS A 97 12.01 -9.74 -0.04
N ARG A 98 12.45 -9.96 -1.28
CA ARG A 98 13.80 -9.61 -1.75
C ARG A 98 14.10 -8.12 -1.58
N LEU A 99 13.16 -7.26 -1.98
CA LEU A 99 13.30 -5.80 -1.88
C LEU A 99 13.32 -5.34 -0.42
N ALA A 100 12.44 -5.87 0.43
CA ALA A 100 12.38 -5.51 1.84
C ALA A 100 13.72 -5.79 2.56
N VAL A 101 14.32 -6.96 2.30
CA VAL A 101 15.65 -7.29 2.84
C VAL A 101 16.72 -6.36 2.28
N LYS A 102 16.76 -6.19 0.95
CA LYS A 102 17.75 -5.35 0.28
C LYS A 102 17.72 -3.90 0.79
N MET A 103 16.53 -3.33 0.99
CA MET A 103 16.38 -1.96 1.48
C MET A 103 16.96 -1.77 2.88
N VAL A 104 16.81 -2.76 3.77
CA VAL A 104 17.41 -2.72 5.11
C VAL A 104 18.93 -2.77 5.02
N ASP A 105 19.48 -3.68 4.22
CA ASP A 105 20.94 -3.83 4.06
C ASP A 105 21.58 -2.56 3.48
N GLU A 106 20.98 -2.00 2.43
CA GLU A 106 21.45 -0.76 1.81
C GLU A 106 21.32 0.44 2.74
N SER A 107 20.22 0.54 3.49
CA SER A 107 20.01 1.62 4.45
C SER A 107 21.04 1.55 5.58
N ASN A 108 21.30 0.36 6.14
CA ASN A 108 22.30 0.19 7.20
C ASN A 108 23.71 0.55 6.71
N THR A 109 24.07 0.10 5.50
CA THR A 109 25.37 0.42 4.89
C THR A 109 25.54 1.93 4.69
N ARG A 110 24.49 2.60 4.19
CA ARG A 110 24.51 4.05 3.98
C ARG A 110 24.65 4.80 5.31
N LEU A 111 23.80 4.49 6.30
CA LEU A 111 23.83 5.15 7.61
C LEU A 111 25.21 5.05 8.29
N MET A 112 25.84 3.87 8.24
CA MET A 112 27.18 3.68 8.82
C MET A 112 28.25 4.47 8.06
N ARG A 113 28.17 4.52 6.72
CA ARG A 113 29.10 5.30 5.89
C ARG A 113 28.97 6.79 6.20
N ASP A 114 27.74 7.31 6.19
CA ASP A 114 27.47 8.73 6.38
C ASP A 114 27.99 9.18 7.76
N TYR A 115 27.73 8.39 8.80
CA TYR A 115 28.24 8.67 10.16
C TYR A 115 29.78 8.76 10.22
N VAL A 116 30.50 7.82 9.57
CA VAL A 116 31.97 7.83 9.55
C VAL A 116 32.50 9.07 8.82
N VAL A 117 31.88 9.45 7.71
CA VAL A 117 32.28 10.63 6.93
C VAL A 117 32.10 11.90 7.76
N GLU A 118 30.92 12.09 8.36
CA GLU A 118 30.58 13.27 9.16
C GLU A 118 31.51 13.41 10.38
N THR A 119 31.74 12.33 11.12
CA THR A 119 32.56 12.38 12.34
C THR A 119 34.05 12.54 12.04
N SER A 120 34.55 11.98 10.94
CA SER A 120 35.97 12.14 10.55
C SER A 120 36.29 13.57 10.11
N HIS A 121 35.37 14.26 9.43
CA HIS A 121 35.56 15.65 9.02
C HIS A 121 35.54 16.62 10.22
N ASN A 122 34.75 16.32 11.26
CA ASN A 122 34.73 17.13 12.48
C ASN A 122 36.06 17.05 13.27
N VAL A 123 36.72 15.88 13.29
CA VAL A 123 37.99 15.69 14.00
C VAL A 123 39.18 16.41 13.32
N GLU A 124 39.14 16.60 12.00
CA GLU A 124 40.16 17.37 11.27
C GLU A 124 39.95 18.89 11.39
N SER A 125 38.73 19.34 11.67
CA SER A 125 38.38 20.76 11.82
C SER A 125 38.70 21.33 13.22
N GLU A 126 38.86 20.45 14.22
CA GLU A 126 39.15 20.80 15.62
C GLU A 126 40.65 20.68 15.99
N LYS A 127 41.54 20.39 15.03
CA LYS A 127 43.00 20.38 15.20
C LYS A 127 43.65 21.57 14.49
#